data_AF-A0A2V5RFM1-F1
#
_entry.id   AF-A0A2V5RFM1-F1
#
_cell.length_a   1.000
_cell.length_b   1.000
_cell.length_c   1.000
_cell.angle_alpha   90.00
_cell.angle_beta   90.00
_cell.angle_gamma   90.00
#
_symmetry.space_group_name_H-M   'P 1'
#
loop_
_entity.id
_entity.type
_entity.pdbx_description
1 polymer ?
#
loop_
_entity_poly.entity_id
_entity_poly.type
_entity_poly.pdbx_seq_one_letter_code
_entity_poly.pdbx_strand_id
1 'polypeptide(L)'
;MIRNLLNPGVLLRSHPSKIVARWKRYVRAELFRVYFFDDLERNPAELRRSIVKFLGADPKKPSGPLKADHNSDASGNKLRLTTKVRSRIAQFFEQELKACAVELGGPARQWPARYGFSLLFIFWQLADDLDLFLWCDWMK
;
A
#
# COMPACT_ATOMS: atom_id res chain seq x y z
N MET A 1 5.29 -18.17 -6.38
CA MET A 1 4.84 -16.82 -5.97
C MET A 1 6.03 -15.89 -5.70
N ILE A 2 6.90 -16.15 -4.70
CA ILE A 2 8.03 -15.25 -4.37
C ILE A 2 9.01 -15.07 -5.54
N ARG A 3 9.28 -16.13 -6.33
CA ARG A 3 10.15 -16.04 -7.53
C ARG A 3 9.65 -15.03 -8.57
N ASN A 4 8.34 -14.75 -8.61
CA ASN A 4 7.78 -13.76 -9.53
C ASN A 4 8.03 -12.32 -9.05
N LEU A 5 8.36 -12.10 -7.78
CA LEU A 5 8.83 -10.78 -7.31
C LEU A 5 10.21 -10.43 -7.86
N LEU A 6 10.95 -11.41 -8.39
CA LEU A 6 12.20 -11.17 -9.12
C LEU A 6 11.94 -10.72 -10.56
N ASN A 7 10.69 -10.78 -11.05
CA ASN A 7 10.34 -10.18 -12.32
C ASN A 7 10.27 -8.65 -12.15
N PRO A 8 11.08 -7.86 -12.87
CA PRO A 8 11.14 -6.41 -12.71
C PRO A 8 9.77 -5.72 -12.88
N GLY A 9 8.93 -6.22 -13.80
CA GLY A 9 7.60 -5.66 -14.04
C GLY A 9 6.63 -5.88 -12.87
N VAL A 10 6.76 -7.00 -12.14
CA VAL A 10 5.97 -7.29 -10.95
C VAL A 10 6.50 -6.50 -9.75
N LEU A 11 7.82 -6.43 -9.61
CA LEU A 11 8.48 -5.72 -8.52
C LEU A 11 8.13 -4.22 -8.54
N LEU A 12 8.20 -3.58 -9.71
CA LEU A 12 7.88 -2.17 -9.87
C LEU A 12 6.43 -1.84 -9.46
N ARG A 13 5.51 -2.78 -9.68
CA ARG A 13 4.08 -2.64 -9.33
C ARG A 13 3.76 -3.03 -7.88
N SER A 14 4.75 -3.50 -7.14
CA SER A 14 4.62 -3.94 -5.74
C SER A 14 5.12 -2.89 -4.74
N HIS A 15 5.38 -1.65 -5.16
CA HIS A 15 5.84 -0.53 -4.32
C HIS A 15 4.80 0.61 -4.29
N PRO A 16 3.75 0.51 -3.44
CA PRO A 16 2.71 1.53 -3.33
C PRO A 16 3.23 2.95 -3.07
N SER A 17 4.28 3.13 -2.26
CA SER A 17 4.88 4.43 -1.95
C SER A 17 5.31 5.16 -3.23
N LYS A 18 6.08 4.48 -4.09
CA LYS A 18 6.57 4.98 -5.38
C LYS A 18 5.43 5.21 -6.37
N ILE A 19 4.46 4.30 -6.40
CA ILE A 19 3.28 4.43 -7.28
C ILE A 19 2.49 5.69 -6.90
N VAL A 20 2.13 5.85 -5.62
CA VAL A 20 1.37 7.00 -5.13
C VAL A 20 2.14 8.30 -5.36
N ALA A 21 3.44 8.33 -5.05
CA ALA A 21 4.29 9.50 -5.29
C ALA A 21 4.29 9.91 -6.77
N ARG A 22 4.37 8.94 -7.69
CA ARG A 22 4.29 9.21 -9.14
C ARG A 22 2.96 9.83 -9.54
N TRP A 23 1.84 9.31 -9.04
CA TRP A 23 0.51 9.87 -9.33
C TRP A 23 0.35 11.30 -8.80
N LYS A 24 0.80 11.56 -7.56
CA LYS A 24 0.74 12.89 -6.93
C LYS A 24 1.52 13.96 -7.69
N ARG A 25 2.51 13.60 -8.52
CA ARG A 25 3.23 14.56 -9.38
C ARG A 25 2.36 15.13 -10.51
N TYR A 26 1.34 14.39 -10.95
CA TYR A 26 0.56 14.74 -12.15
C TYR A 26 -0.92 14.98 -11.86
N VAL A 27 -1.45 14.46 -10.75
CA VAL A 27 -2.86 14.60 -10.40
C VAL A 27 -3.02 15.59 -9.25
N ARG A 28 -3.93 16.54 -9.43
CA ARG A 28 -4.28 17.53 -8.41
C ARG A 28 -4.81 16.84 -7.15
N ALA A 29 -4.51 17.41 -5.98
CA ALA A 29 -4.83 16.80 -4.70
C ALA A 29 -6.33 16.56 -4.50
N GLU A 30 -7.20 17.42 -5.03
CA GLU A 30 -8.66 17.28 -4.97
C GLU A 30 -9.20 16.13 -5.83
N LEU A 31 -8.42 15.62 -6.80
CA LEU A 31 -8.80 14.52 -7.70
C LEU A 31 -8.14 13.20 -7.33
N PHE A 32 -7.39 13.15 -6.23
CA PHE A 32 -6.65 11.96 -5.83
C PHE A 32 -6.86 11.63 -4.36
N ARG A 33 -7.22 10.37 -4.08
CA ARG A 33 -7.39 9.89 -2.70
C ARG A 33 -6.88 8.48 -2.53
N VAL A 34 -6.21 8.25 -1.41
CA VAL A 34 -5.73 6.92 -0.99
C VAL A 34 -6.68 6.38 0.07
N TYR A 35 -7.09 5.14 -0.11
CA TYR A 35 -7.93 4.39 0.82
C TYR A 35 -7.23 3.09 1.20
N PHE A 36 -7.33 2.69 2.46
CA PHE A 36 -6.63 1.52 2.99
C PHE A 36 -7.58 0.34 3.18
N PHE A 37 -7.09 -0.88 2.92
CA PHE A 37 -7.83 -2.10 3.25
C PHE A 37 -8.07 -2.22 4.77
N ASP A 38 -7.19 -1.65 5.60
CA ASP A 38 -7.40 -1.55 7.04
C ASP A 38 -8.68 -0.78 7.41
N ASP A 39 -9.05 0.25 6.63
CA ASP A 39 -10.31 0.97 6.83
C ASP A 39 -11.52 0.15 6.36
N LEU A 40 -11.32 -0.69 5.34
CA LEU A 40 -12.35 -1.61 4.87
C LEU A 40 -12.66 -2.67 5.92
N GLU A 41 -11.63 -3.21 6.57
CA GLU A 41 -11.79 -4.18 7.66
C GLU A 41 -12.42 -3.52 8.90
N ARG A 42 -11.96 -2.32 9.26
CA ARG A 42 -12.40 -1.61 10.47
C ARG A 42 -13.81 -1.06 10.37
N ASN A 43 -14.15 -0.36 9.28
CA ASN A 43 -15.45 0.27 9.10
C ASN A 43 -15.81 0.40 7.60
N PRO A 44 -16.33 -0.67 6.99
CA PRO A 44 -16.62 -0.68 5.56
C PRO A 44 -17.70 0.34 5.15
N ALA A 45 -18.66 0.61 6.05
CA ALA A 45 -19.74 1.58 5.79
C ALA A 45 -19.21 3.02 5.70
N GLU A 46 -18.33 3.42 6.61
CA GLU A 46 -17.70 4.75 6.57
C GLU A 46 -16.72 4.87 5.40
N LEU A 47 -15.92 3.83 5.13
CA LEU A 47 -15.04 3.83 3.97
C LEU A 47 -15.83 4.04 2.67
N ARG A 48 -16.92 3.30 2.49
CA ARG A 48 -17.81 3.46 1.34
C ARG A 48 -18.37 4.89 1.26
N ARG A 49 -18.90 5.41 2.37
CA ARG A 49 -19.43 6.79 2.44
C ARG A 49 -18.39 7.81 1.99
N SER A 50 -17.14 7.68 2.46
CA SER A 50 -16.04 8.56 2.09
C SER A 50 -15.68 8.47 0.60
N ILE A 51 -15.65 7.26 0.03
CA ILE A 51 -15.40 7.05 -1.41
C ILE A 51 -16.52 7.69 -2.25
N VAL A 52 -17.78 7.42 -1.92
CA VAL A 52 -18.93 7.97 -2.67
C VAL A 52 -18.95 9.49 -2.62
N LYS A 53 -18.65 10.08 -1.45
CA LYS A 53 -18.54 11.54 -1.29
C LYS A 53 -17.39 12.11 -2.12
N PHE A 54 -16.23 11.46 -2.13
CA PHE A 54 -15.09 11.89 -2.94
C PHE A 54 -15.40 11.88 -4.44
N LEU A 55 -16.19 10.90 -4.90
CA LEU A 55 -16.66 10.83 -6.28
C LEU A 55 -17.76 11.85 -6.63
N GLY A 56 -18.19 12.70 -5.68
CA GLY A 56 -19.25 13.68 -5.88
C GLY A 56 -20.67 13.09 -5.93
N ALA A 57 -20.84 11.83 -5.53
CA ALA A 57 -22.14 11.15 -5.50
C ALA A 57 -22.81 11.24 -4.12
N ASP A 58 -24.10 10.91 -4.05
CA ASP A 58 -24.87 10.90 -2.80
C ASP A 58 -24.48 9.69 -1.91
N PRO A 59 -23.86 9.90 -0.73
CA PRO A 59 -23.49 8.83 0.18
C PRO A 59 -24.69 8.11 0.82
N LYS A 60 -25.88 8.73 0.82
CA LYS A 60 -27.12 8.14 1.36
C LYS A 60 -27.77 7.19 0.38
N LYS A 61 -27.37 7.20 -0.90
CA LYS A 61 -27.91 6.31 -1.91
C LYS A 61 -27.65 4.85 -1.50
N PRO A 62 -28.69 4.00 -1.47
CA PRO A 62 -28.53 2.59 -1.13
C PRO A 62 -27.59 1.90 -2.12
N SER A 63 -26.81 0.95 -1.61
CA SER A 63 -26.09 0.00 -2.47
C SER A 63 -27.10 -0.89 -3.19
N GLY A 64 -26.71 -1.47 -4.33
CA GLY A 64 -27.56 -2.42 -5.07
C GLY A 64 -27.92 -3.67 -4.25
N PRO A 65 -28.56 -4.68 -4.87
CA PRO A 65 -29.17 -5.82 -4.16
C PRO A 65 -28.18 -6.76 -3.46
N LEU A 66 -26.87 -6.53 -3.59
CA LEU A 66 -25.84 -7.37 -2.98
C LEU A 66 -25.81 -7.17 -1.46
N LYS A 67 -25.81 -8.28 -0.73
CA LYS A 67 -25.63 -8.27 0.72
C LYS A 67 -24.20 -7.81 1.07
N ALA A 68 -24.04 -7.25 2.26
CA ALA A 68 -22.76 -6.73 2.73
C ALA A 68 -21.65 -7.80 2.85
N ASP A 69 -22.03 -9.06 3.06
CA ASP A 69 -21.16 -10.23 3.14
C ASP A 69 -20.99 -10.96 1.81
N HIS A 70 -21.53 -10.41 0.72
CA HIS A 70 -21.44 -11.04 -0.59
C HIS A 70 -20.00 -11.00 -1.11
N ASN A 71 -19.37 -12.17 -1.17
CA ASN A 71 -18.05 -12.38 -1.75
C ASN A 71 -18.12 -13.60 -2.67
N SER A 72 -18.20 -13.37 -3.98
CA SER A 72 -18.24 -14.43 -5.00
C SER A 72 -17.04 -15.38 -4.92
N ASP A 73 -15.92 -14.88 -4.40
CA ASP A 73 -14.64 -15.58 -4.35
C ASP A 73 -14.35 -16.15 -2.96
N ALA A 74 -15.36 -16.20 -2.07
CA ALA A 74 -15.21 -16.75 -0.73
C ALA A 74 -14.82 -18.24 -0.74
N SER A 75 -15.25 -18.98 -1.76
CA SER A 75 -14.97 -20.42 -1.94
C SER A 75 -13.60 -20.71 -2.55
N GLY A 76 -12.85 -19.68 -2.99
CA GLY A 76 -11.51 -19.86 -3.53
C GLY A 76 -10.55 -20.34 -2.44
N ASN A 77 -9.87 -21.48 -2.68
CA ASN A 77 -8.80 -21.96 -1.81
C ASN A 77 -7.62 -20.98 -1.81
N LYS A 78 -7.69 -19.97 -0.93
CA LYS A 78 -6.59 -19.02 -0.74
C LYS A 78 -5.40 -19.77 -0.17
N LEU A 79 -4.29 -19.77 -0.91
CA LEU A 79 -3.03 -20.33 -0.42
C LEU A 79 -2.64 -19.61 0.87
N ARG A 80 -2.67 -20.35 1.99
CA ARG A 80 -2.24 -19.82 3.28
C ARG A 80 -0.73 -19.70 3.27
N LEU A 81 -0.23 -18.47 3.32
CA LEU A 81 1.19 -18.23 3.56
C LEU A 81 1.52 -18.62 4.99
N THR A 82 2.48 -19.53 5.15
CA THR A 82 3.03 -19.88 6.46
C THR A 82 3.65 -18.64 7.10
N THR A 83 3.74 -18.61 8.43
CA THR A 83 4.37 -17.51 9.17
C THR A 83 5.78 -17.22 8.66
N LYS A 84 6.58 -18.27 8.40
CA LYS A 84 7.94 -18.15 7.85
C LYS A 84 7.95 -17.44 6.49
N VAL A 85 7.06 -17.83 5.57
CA VAL A 85 6.96 -17.20 4.25
C VAL A 85 6.51 -15.75 4.37
N ARG A 86 5.53 -15.47 5.23
CA ARG A 86 5.04 -14.11 5.49
C ARG A 86 6.15 -13.20 6.03
N SER A 87 6.92 -13.67 7.00
CA SER A 87 8.06 -12.91 7.57
C SER A 87 9.14 -12.66 6.52
N ARG A 88 9.45 -13.62 5.64
CA ARG A 88 10.43 -13.42 4.56
C ARG A 88 9.97 -12.39 3.53
N ILE A 89 8.70 -12.40 3.17
CA ILE A 89 8.11 -11.38 2.28
C ILE A 89 8.14 -10.01 2.96
N ALA A 90 7.80 -9.94 4.25
CA ALA A 90 7.84 -8.69 5.00
C ALA A 90 9.27 -8.12 5.09
N GLN A 91 10.28 -8.96 5.33
CA GLN A 91 11.70 -8.57 5.31
C GLN A 91 12.10 -8.03 3.94
N PHE A 92 11.69 -8.70 2.86
CA PHE A 92 11.97 -8.24 1.49
C PHE A 92 11.39 -6.84 1.23
N PHE A 93 10.20 -6.53 1.78
CA PHE A 93 9.55 -5.23 1.64
C PHE A 93 9.75 -4.31 2.84
N GLU A 94 10.74 -4.54 3.72
CA GLU A 94 10.89 -3.77 4.96
C GLU A 94 10.98 -2.25 4.68
N GLN A 95 11.81 -1.87 3.71
CA GLN A 95 11.98 -0.46 3.33
C GLN A 95 10.70 0.13 2.75
N GLU A 96 9.98 -0.64 1.94
CA GLU A 96 8.70 -0.20 1.38
C GLU A 96 7.61 -0.04 2.45
N LEU A 97 7.59 -0.91 3.46
CA LEU A 97 6.67 -0.79 4.60
C LEU A 97 6.96 0.49 5.40
N LYS A 98 8.25 0.80 5.64
CA LYS A 98 8.67 2.04 6.30
C LYS A 98 8.34 3.27 5.45
N ALA A 99 8.60 3.23 4.15
CA ALA A 99 8.25 4.31 3.22
C ALA A 99 6.73 4.56 3.21
N CYS A 100 5.91 3.51 3.13
CA CYS A 100 4.45 3.64 3.21
C CYS A 100 4.00 4.29 4.54
N ALA A 101 4.62 3.93 5.66
CA ALA A 101 4.30 4.50 6.97
C ALA A 101 4.53 6.02 7.02
N VAL A 102 5.63 6.49 6.41
CA VAL A 102 5.99 7.92 6.33
C VAL A 102 5.12 8.65 5.32
N GLU A 103 5.07 8.16 4.07
CA GLU A 103 4.50 8.87 2.92
C GLU A 103 2.97 8.82 2.84
N LEU A 104 2.37 7.70 3.26
CA LEU A 104 0.92 7.50 3.16
C LEU A 104 0.21 7.81 4.47
N GLY A 105 0.90 7.66 5.60
CA GLY A 105 0.35 7.90 6.93
C GLY A 105 -0.84 6.98 7.25
N GLY A 106 -1.80 7.48 8.03
CA GLY A 106 -3.01 6.73 8.37
C GLY A 106 -2.72 5.35 8.98
N PRO A 107 -3.46 4.29 8.58
CA PRO A 107 -3.20 2.91 9.00
C PRO A 107 -1.81 2.38 8.64
N ALA A 108 -1.18 2.88 7.56
CA ALA A 108 0.13 2.39 7.12
C ALA A 108 1.24 2.65 8.14
N ARG A 109 1.06 3.63 9.04
CA ARG A 109 2.00 3.90 10.15
C ARG A 109 2.27 2.68 11.02
N GLN A 110 1.30 1.78 11.14
CA GLN A 110 1.40 0.61 11.99
C GLN A 110 1.93 -0.63 11.26
N TRP A 111 2.03 -0.60 9.92
CA TRP A 111 2.39 -1.78 9.14
C TRP A 111 3.79 -2.33 9.48
N PRO A 112 4.85 -1.51 9.64
CA PRO A 112 6.18 -2.03 10.01
C PRO A 112 6.17 -2.77 11.36
N ALA A 113 5.45 -2.21 12.34
CA ALA A 113 5.35 -2.78 13.68
C ALA A 113 4.70 -4.16 13.69
N ARG A 114 3.77 -4.46 12.77
CA ARG A 114 3.14 -5.80 12.63
C ARG A 114 4.14 -6.91 12.34
N TYR A 115 5.33 -6.56 11.86
CA TYR A 115 6.40 -7.50 11.52
C TYR A 115 7.65 -7.31 12.39
N GLY A 116 7.57 -6.48 13.44
CA GLY A 116 8.69 -6.22 14.34
C GLY A 116 9.72 -5.22 13.82
N PHE A 117 9.41 -4.46 12.76
CA PHE A 117 10.32 -3.44 12.23
C PHE A 117 10.14 -2.12 12.98
N SER A 118 11.26 -1.53 13.41
CA SER A 118 11.27 -0.21 14.04
C SER A 118 11.38 0.91 13.00
N LEU A 119 10.65 2.01 13.21
CA LEU A 119 10.73 3.24 12.40
C LEU A 119 11.94 4.12 12.79
N LEU A 120 12.69 3.76 13.84
CA LEU A 120 13.76 4.60 14.41
C LEU A 120 15.01 4.75 13.52
N PHE A 121 15.13 4.00 12.40
CA PHE A 121 16.35 3.96 11.57
C PHE A 121 16.19 4.49 10.13
N ILE A 122 15.14 5.24 9.83
CA ILE A 122 14.77 5.62 8.44
C ILE A 122 15.75 6.63 7.79
N PHE A 123 16.42 7.46 8.59
CA PHE A 123 17.23 8.57 8.05
C PHE A 123 18.55 8.14 7.40
N TRP A 124 19.12 6.99 7.76
CA TRP A 124 20.39 6.52 7.18
C TRP A 124 20.20 5.89 5.79
N GLN A 125 19.10 5.15 5.60
CA GLN A 125 18.91 4.37 4.37
C GLN A 125 18.42 5.22 3.17
N LEU A 126 17.72 6.33 3.46
CA LEU A 126 17.37 7.33 2.44
C LEU A 126 18.60 8.11 1.94
N ALA A 127 19.62 8.28 2.78
CA ALA A 127 20.87 8.91 2.37
C ALA A 127 21.66 8.00 1.41
N ASP A 128 21.75 6.70 1.70
CA ASP A 128 22.40 5.72 0.81
C ASP A 128 21.70 5.60 -0.57
N ASP A 129 20.36 5.64 -0.59
CA ASP A 129 19.58 5.59 -1.85
C ASP A 129 19.69 6.89 -2.66
N LEU A 130 19.87 8.05 -1.99
CA LEU A 130 20.16 9.33 -2.64
C LEU A 130 21.58 9.39 -3.19
N ASP A 131 22.56 8.84 -2.46
CA ASP A 131 23.95 8.71 -2.94
C ASP A 131 24.03 7.85 -4.20
N LEU A 132 23.24 6.77 -4.28
CA LEU A 132 23.16 5.93 -5.48
C LEU A 132 22.54 6.68 -6.69
N PHE A 133 21.58 7.56 -6.44
CA PHE A 133 20.94 8.38 -7.48
C PHE A 133 21.84 9.51 -7.97
N LEU A 134 22.58 10.16 -7.06
CA LEU A 134 23.55 11.21 -7.37
C LEU A 134 24.78 10.66 -8.11
N TRP A 135 25.22 9.43 -7.80
CA TRP A 135 26.33 8.78 -8.50
C TRP A 135 25.99 8.43 -9.96
N CYS A 136 24.73 8.05 -10.25
CA CYS A 136 24.28 7.75 -11.62
C CYS A 136 24.17 8.99 -12.52
N ASP A 137 23.93 10.19 -11.97
CA ASP A 137 23.88 11.43 -12.74
C ASP A 137 25.28 12.01 -13.03
N TRP A 138 26.33 11.57 -12.34
CA TRP A 138 27.72 12.01 -12.58
C TRP A 138 28.44 11.22 -13.68
N MET A 139 27.87 10.08 -14.12
CA MET A 139 28.43 9.19 -15.16
C MET A 139 27.78 9.39 -16.55
N LYS A 140 27.17 10.56 -16.80
CA LYS A 140 26.64 10.99 -18.11
C LYS A 140 27.41 12.16 -18.68
#